data_AF-A0A7C1DQP6-F1
#
_entry.id   AF-A0A7C1DQP6-F1
#
_cell.length_a   1.000
_cell.length_b   1.000
_cell.length_c   1.000
_cell.angle_alpha   90.00
_cell.angle_beta   90.00
_cell.angle_gamma   90.00
#
_symmetry.space_group_name_H-M   'P 1'
#
loop_
_entity.id
_entity.type
_entity.pdbx_description
1 polymer ?
#
loop_
_entity_poly.entity_id
_entity_poly.type
_entity_poly.pdbx_seq_one_letter_code
_entity_poly.pdbx_strand_id
1 'polypeptide(L)'
;MNPEQNEIRLRALLRSGAQKPGTLLASLGVSQPTLSRLIRRAGQDILKLGATRSTLYALASPIPGIGAEIPVYHVQDTGNVHPYGTLFSLAGPQYYWTPVSGKPILWNHLPWFIQNIRPEGFLGRAFAHKHCGPDLPMRLEDWNDHHLLTALAREGSDLPGNLIIGEQALAAFLAAAPKGPTPVSPEDRPAAYPRLA
;
A
#
# COMPACT_ATOMS: atom_id res chain seq x y z
N MET A 1 9.03 -4.88 37.54
CA MET A 1 9.52 -5.07 36.14
C MET A 1 9.63 -3.68 35.50
N ASN A 2 10.78 -3.33 34.90
CA ASN A 2 11.05 -1.98 34.41
C ASN A 2 10.16 -1.65 33.18
N PRO A 3 9.43 -0.53 33.16
CA PRO A 3 8.63 -0.11 32.00
C PRO A 3 9.39 -0.11 30.67
N GLU A 4 10.68 0.23 30.64
CA GLU A 4 11.51 0.24 29.43
C GLU A 4 11.70 -1.15 28.82
N GLN A 5 11.98 -2.15 29.67
CA GLN A 5 12.10 -3.55 29.25
C GLN A 5 10.81 -4.09 28.64
N ASN A 6 9.65 -3.68 29.18
CA ASN A 6 8.36 -4.08 28.64
C ASN A 6 8.09 -3.51 27.24
N GLU A 7 8.58 -2.31 26.95
CA GLU A 7 8.46 -1.70 25.62
C GLU A 7 9.34 -2.40 24.59
N ILE A 8 10.59 -2.72 24.95
CA ILE A 8 11.49 -3.51 24.10
C ILE A 8 10.85 -4.86 23.78
N ARG A 9 10.28 -5.54 24.79
CA ARG A 9 9.58 -6.82 24.60
C ARG A 9 8.32 -6.67 23.74
N LEU A 10 7.54 -5.61 23.93
CA LEU A 10 6.36 -5.33 23.10
C LEU A 10 6.75 -5.15 21.64
N ARG A 11 7.78 -4.34 21.35
CA ARG A 11 8.28 -4.14 19.98
C ARG A 11 8.84 -5.43 19.39
N ALA A 12 9.58 -6.22 20.16
CA ALA A 12 10.07 -7.52 19.71
C ALA A 12 8.94 -8.49 19.32
N LEU A 13 7.87 -8.56 20.12
CA LEU A 13 6.69 -9.37 19.80
C LEU A 13 5.97 -8.90 18.53
N LEU A 14 5.87 -7.58 18.33
CA LEU A 14 5.20 -7.00 17.16
C LEU A 14 6.06 -7.03 15.89
N ARG A 15 7.40 -7.15 16.00
CA ARG A 15 8.29 -7.34 14.84
C ARG A 15 8.02 -8.63 14.08
N SER A 16 7.53 -9.67 14.77
CA SER A 16 7.12 -10.93 14.13
C SER A 16 5.72 -10.88 13.51
N GLY A 17 4.96 -9.80 13.70
CA GLY A 17 3.62 -9.63 13.15
C GLY A 17 2.61 -9.09 14.17
N ALA A 18 1.42 -8.78 13.67
CA ALA A 18 0.28 -8.26 14.41
C ALA A 18 -0.23 -9.26 15.47
N GLN A 19 -0.53 -8.76 16.65
CA GLN A 19 -0.95 -9.56 17.80
C GLN A 19 -2.29 -9.10 18.37
N LYS A 20 -3.07 -10.05 18.88
CA LYS A 20 -4.27 -9.75 19.65
C LYS A 20 -3.89 -9.21 21.03
N PRO A 21 -4.72 -8.34 21.65
CA PRO A 21 -4.47 -7.82 22.99
C PRO A 21 -4.23 -8.91 24.04
N GLY A 22 -5.03 -9.99 24.02
CA GLY A 22 -4.89 -11.11 24.95
C GLY A 22 -3.53 -11.82 24.86
N THR A 23 -3.00 -11.99 23.65
CA THR A 23 -1.67 -12.56 23.44
C THR A 23 -0.59 -11.66 24.05
N LEU A 24 -0.68 -10.35 23.83
CA LEU A 24 0.29 -9.39 24.38
C LEU A 24 0.26 -9.36 25.91
N LEU A 25 -0.93 -9.39 26.53
CA LEU A 25 -1.08 -9.45 27.99
C LEU A 25 -0.42 -10.71 28.57
N ALA A 26 -0.69 -11.87 27.97
CA ALA A 26 -0.13 -13.15 28.41
C ALA A 26 1.39 -13.20 28.23
N SER A 27 1.90 -12.82 27.05
CA SER A 27 3.33 -12.86 26.74
C SER A 27 4.16 -11.85 27.54
N LEU A 28 3.60 -10.68 27.87
CA LEU A 28 4.27 -9.67 28.68
C LEU A 28 4.07 -9.87 30.19
N GLY A 29 3.07 -10.65 30.61
CA GLY A 29 2.71 -10.84 32.01
C GLY A 29 2.20 -9.55 32.66
N VAL A 30 1.44 -8.73 31.92
CA VAL A 30 0.97 -7.41 32.38
C VAL A 30 -0.55 -7.30 32.35
N SER A 31 -1.10 -6.39 33.16
CA SER A 31 -2.53 -6.06 33.14
C SER A 31 -2.92 -5.17 31.95
N GLN A 32 -4.21 -5.15 31.61
CA GLN A 32 -4.76 -4.31 30.53
C GLN A 32 -4.43 -2.81 30.67
N PRO A 33 -4.54 -2.17 31.84
CA PRO A 33 -4.13 -0.77 32.01
C PRO A 33 -2.63 -0.55 31.78
N THR A 34 -1.80 -1.56 32.03
CA THR A 34 -0.36 -1.48 31.79
C THR A 34 -0.04 -1.62 30.30
N LEU A 35 -0.68 -2.55 29.59
CA LEU A 35 -0.54 -2.68 28.13
C LEU A 35 -0.99 -1.40 27.41
N SER A 36 -2.13 -0.82 27.80
CA SER A 36 -2.62 0.43 27.22
C SER A 36 -1.63 1.60 27.40
N ARG A 37 -1.00 1.71 28.57
CA ARG A 37 0.05 2.70 28.83
C ARG A 37 1.31 2.44 28.00
N LEU A 38 1.73 1.18 27.86
CA LEU A 38 2.89 0.80 27.04
C LEU A 38 2.67 1.17 25.57
N ILE A 39 1.50 0.85 25.01
CA ILE A 39 1.17 1.17 23.62
C ILE A 39 1.13 2.68 23.41
N ARG A 40 0.48 3.43 24.32
CA ARG A 40 0.46 4.90 24.23
C ARG A 40 1.86 5.51 24.30
N ARG A 41 2.76 4.93 25.10
CA ARG A 41 4.15 5.38 25.23
C ARG A 41 5.01 5.03 24.01
N ALA A 42 4.83 3.82 23.46
CA ALA A 42 5.57 3.34 22.31
C ALA A 42 5.34 4.17 21.03
N GLY A 43 4.26 4.96 21.00
CA GLY A 43 4.05 6.03 20.03
C GLY A 43 3.36 5.57 18.75
N GLN A 44 3.56 6.36 17.69
CA GLN A 44 2.92 6.23 16.37
C GLN A 44 3.33 4.95 15.63
N ASP A 45 4.45 4.33 16.01
CA ASP A 45 4.95 3.11 15.37
C ASP A 45 4.06 1.89 15.64
N ILE A 46 3.24 1.90 16.70
CA ILE A 46 2.31 0.82 17.02
C ILE A 46 0.90 1.21 16.55
N LEU A 47 0.43 0.53 15.52
CA LEU A 47 -0.91 0.69 14.97
C LEU A 47 -1.90 -0.17 15.74
N LYS A 48 -3.05 0.43 16.10
CA LYS A 48 -4.24 -0.29 16.55
C LYS A 48 -5.15 -0.49 15.35
N LEU A 49 -5.28 -1.74 14.91
CA LEU A 49 -6.04 -2.13 13.73
C LEU A 49 -7.36 -2.79 14.16
N GLY A 50 -8.41 -2.58 13.36
CA GLY A 50 -9.73 -3.17 13.60
C GLY A 50 -10.46 -2.58 14.80
N ALA A 51 -11.60 -3.19 15.16
CA ALA A 51 -12.46 -2.72 16.23
C ALA A 51 -13.05 -3.88 17.04
N THR A 52 -13.31 -3.63 18.32
CA THR A 52 -14.01 -4.57 19.20
C THR A 52 -13.28 -5.92 19.21
N ARG A 53 -13.92 -7.02 18.76
CA ARG A 53 -13.36 -8.37 18.71
C ARG A 53 -12.27 -8.59 17.66
N SER A 54 -12.13 -7.69 16.67
CA SER A 54 -11.09 -7.76 15.64
C SER A 54 -9.89 -6.86 15.93
N THR A 55 -9.79 -6.30 17.15
CA THR A 55 -8.66 -5.45 17.53
C THR A 55 -7.34 -6.22 17.45
N LEU A 56 -6.39 -5.65 16.72
CA LEU A 56 -5.01 -6.11 16.62
C LEU A 56 -4.07 -4.94 16.90
N TYR A 57 -2.90 -5.23 17.46
CA TYR A 57 -1.80 -4.29 17.51
C TYR A 57 -0.69 -4.77 16.60
N ALA A 58 -0.11 -3.87 15.83
CA ALA A 58 0.95 -4.18 14.88
C ALA A 58 2.02 -3.09 14.92
N LEU A 59 3.25 -3.45 14.57
CA LEU A 59 4.30 -2.47 14.33
C LEU A 59 4.20 -2.03 12.86
N ALA A 60 4.12 -0.71 12.63
CA ALA A 60 4.17 -0.13 11.30
C ALA A 60 5.52 -0.42 10.63
N SER A 61 5.50 -0.69 9.32
CA SER A 61 6.70 -0.86 8.50
C SER A 61 6.64 0.14 7.35
N PRO A 62 6.96 1.42 7.60
CA PRO A 62 6.81 2.47 6.60
C PRO A 62 7.78 2.27 5.44
N ILE A 63 7.29 2.53 4.23
CA ILE A 63 8.09 2.55 3.02
C ILE A 63 8.71 3.95 2.86
N PRO A 64 10.02 4.09 2.60
CA PRO A 64 10.67 5.38 2.44
C PRO A 64 9.94 6.29 1.44
N GLY A 65 9.63 7.52 1.86
CA GLY A 65 8.93 8.51 1.03
C GLY A 65 7.43 8.26 0.79
N ILE A 66 6.87 7.15 1.29
CA ILE A 66 5.45 6.80 1.12
C ILE A 66 4.74 6.69 2.48
N GLY A 67 5.41 6.10 3.47
CA GLY A 67 4.82 5.81 4.78
C GLY A 67 4.28 4.38 4.90
N ALA A 68 3.63 4.09 6.02
CA ALA A 68 3.05 2.77 6.29
C ALA A 68 1.59 2.66 5.85
N GLU A 69 0.88 3.79 5.76
CA GLU A 69 -0.50 3.88 5.29
C GLU A 69 -0.50 4.30 3.82
N ILE A 70 -1.03 3.44 2.96
CA ILE A 70 -0.95 3.57 1.51
C ILE A 70 -2.38 3.56 0.97
N PRO A 71 -2.94 4.72 0.57
CA PRO A 71 -4.26 4.74 -0.04
C PRO A 71 -4.24 4.04 -1.39
N VAL A 72 -5.32 3.36 -1.72
CA VAL A 72 -5.51 2.66 -2.99
C VAL A 72 -6.79 3.15 -3.62
N TYR A 73 -6.72 3.49 -4.89
CA TYR A 73 -7.81 3.99 -5.69
C TYR A 73 -8.10 3.02 -6.82
N HIS A 74 -9.30 3.13 -7.39
CA HIS A 74 -9.65 2.46 -8.62
C HIS A 74 -10.17 3.47 -9.64
N VAL A 75 -9.84 3.23 -10.91
CA VAL A 75 -10.38 3.92 -12.07
C VAL A 75 -11.60 3.14 -12.55
N GLN A 76 -12.72 3.83 -12.72
CA GLN A 76 -13.93 3.25 -13.28
C GLN A 76 -13.89 3.24 -14.82
N ASP A 77 -14.81 2.52 -15.43
CA ASP A 77 -15.04 2.50 -16.89
C ASP A 77 -15.25 3.90 -17.49
N THR A 78 -15.82 4.82 -16.70
CA THR A 78 -15.98 6.25 -17.04
C THR A 78 -14.67 7.04 -17.02
N GLY A 79 -13.57 6.46 -16.52
CA GLY A 79 -12.30 7.14 -16.29
C GLY A 79 -12.22 7.91 -14.96
N ASN A 80 -13.30 7.94 -14.18
CA ASN A 80 -13.32 8.59 -12.87
C ASN A 80 -12.53 7.78 -11.84
N VAL A 81 -11.78 8.47 -10.99
CA VAL A 81 -11.01 7.86 -9.90
C VAL A 81 -11.83 7.88 -8.61
N HIS A 82 -11.91 6.73 -7.94
CA HIS A 82 -12.58 6.57 -6.67
C HIS A 82 -11.70 5.85 -5.65
N PRO A 83 -11.81 6.20 -4.34
CA PRO A 83 -11.17 5.41 -3.29
C PRO A 83 -11.59 3.94 -3.34
N TYR A 84 -10.63 3.03 -3.24
CA TYR A 84 -10.85 1.58 -3.19
C TYR A 84 -10.62 1.03 -1.78
N GLY A 85 -9.62 1.57 -1.08
CA GLY A 85 -9.34 1.26 0.32
C GLY A 85 -7.97 1.78 0.74
N THR A 86 -7.52 1.33 1.90
CA THR A 86 -6.21 1.69 2.46
C THR A 86 -5.45 0.44 2.83
N LEU A 87 -4.21 0.34 2.38
CA LEU A 87 -3.28 -0.71 2.72
C LEU A 87 -2.31 -0.21 3.79
N PHE A 88 -2.18 -0.95 4.89
CA PHE A 88 -1.17 -0.68 5.91
C PHE A 88 -0.03 -1.70 5.79
N SER A 89 1.21 -1.25 5.60
CA SER A 89 2.41 -2.09 5.65
C SER A 89 2.89 -2.25 7.09
N LEU A 90 3.06 -3.50 7.52
CA LEU A 90 3.36 -3.88 8.89
C LEU A 90 4.64 -4.72 8.95
N ALA A 91 5.25 -4.78 10.14
CA ALA A 91 6.32 -5.73 10.41
C ALA A 91 5.79 -7.18 10.33
N GLY A 92 6.70 -8.16 10.19
CA GLY A 92 6.32 -9.57 10.05
C GLY A 92 5.75 -9.90 8.67
N PRO A 93 6.41 -9.44 7.59
CA PRO A 93 5.85 -9.22 6.24
C PRO A 93 4.31 -9.25 6.12
N GLN A 94 3.64 -8.39 6.90
CA GLN A 94 2.19 -8.37 6.98
C GLN A 94 1.60 -7.10 6.38
N TYR A 95 0.39 -7.23 5.87
CA TYR A 95 -0.35 -6.13 5.26
C TYR A 95 -1.78 -6.15 5.76
N TYR A 96 -2.26 -5.02 6.26
CA TYR A 96 -3.63 -4.89 6.70
C TYR A 96 -4.42 -4.07 5.69
N TRP A 97 -5.36 -4.72 5.01
CA TRP A 97 -6.19 -4.11 3.99
C TRP A 97 -7.52 -3.65 4.60
N THR A 98 -7.85 -2.37 4.43
CA THR A 98 -9.13 -1.77 4.83
C THR A 98 -9.85 -1.28 3.59
N PRO A 99 -10.75 -2.09 2.98
CA PRO A 99 -11.51 -1.64 1.83
C PRO A 99 -12.50 -0.54 2.21
N VAL A 100 -12.89 0.32 1.26
CA VAL A 100 -13.99 1.27 1.45
C VAL A 100 -15.31 0.55 1.76
N SER A 101 -15.52 -0.62 1.13
CA SER A 101 -16.67 -1.48 1.36
C SER A 101 -16.22 -2.91 1.64
N GLY A 102 -16.73 -3.50 2.72
CA GLY A 102 -16.39 -4.85 3.15
C GLY A 102 -15.67 -4.89 4.49
N LYS A 103 -15.06 -6.04 4.79
CA LYS A 103 -14.36 -6.27 6.06
C LYS A 103 -12.85 -6.07 5.88
N PRO A 104 -12.15 -5.46 6.83
CA PRO A 104 -10.71 -5.44 6.82
C PRO A 104 -10.11 -6.85 6.93
N ILE A 105 -8.95 -7.05 6.31
CA ILE A 105 -8.27 -8.34 6.25
C ILE A 105 -6.78 -8.15 6.52
N LEU A 106 -6.22 -8.98 7.41
CA LEU A 106 -4.78 -9.11 7.59
C LEU A 106 -4.24 -10.18 6.65
N TRP A 107 -3.20 -9.84 5.89
CA TRP A 107 -2.50 -10.72 4.98
C TRP A 107 -1.06 -10.92 5.43
N ASN A 108 -0.51 -12.13 5.25
CA ASN A 108 0.90 -12.45 5.53
C ASN A 108 1.80 -12.30 4.28
N HIS A 109 1.27 -11.63 3.26
CA HIS A 109 1.92 -11.30 2.00
C HIS A 109 1.17 -10.11 1.40
N LEU A 110 1.74 -9.43 0.42
CA LEU A 110 1.02 -8.36 -0.27
C LEU A 110 -0.30 -8.89 -0.87
N PRO A 111 -1.45 -8.20 -0.77
CA PRO A 111 -2.71 -8.72 -1.30
C PRO A 111 -2.61 -9.05 -2.80
N TRP A 112 -3.19 -10.18 -3.21
CA TRP A 112 -3.05 -10.71 -4.58
C TRP A 112 -3.49 -9.70 -5.65
N PHE A 113 -4.50 -8.88 -5.39
CA PHE A 113 -4.99 -7.89 -6.34
C PHE A 113 -4.01 -6.74 -6.58
N ILE A 114 -3.09 -6.47 -5.65
CA ILE A 114 -1.97 -5.53 -5.83
C ILE A 114 -0.81 -6.25 -6.52
N GLN A 115 -0.54 -7.50 -6.14
CA GLN A 115 0.50 -8.30 -6.80
C GLN A 115 0.24 -8.47 -8.31
N ASN A 116 -1.03 -8.54 -8.72
CA ASN A 116 -1.41 -8.64 -10.13
C ASN A 116 -1.06 -7.39 -10.98
N ILE A 117 -0.72 -6.25 -10.35
CA ILE A 117 -0.27 -5.02 -11.03
C ILE A 117 1.24 -5.05 -11.30
N ARG A 118 1.95 -6.10 -10.83
CA ARG A 118 3.40 -6.21 -10.95
C ARG A 118 3.83 -6.01 -12.41
N PRO A 119 4.83 -5.14 -12.67
CA PRO A 119 5.44 -5.03 -13.98
C PRO A 119 6.14 -6.35 -14.34
N GLU A 120 5.83 -6.92 -15.50
CA GLU A 120 6.39 -8.20 -15.95
C GLU A 120 6.84 -8.19 -17.42
N GLY A 121 7.59 -9.23 -17.81
CA GLY A 121 8.05 -9.42 -19.18
C GLY A 121 9.00 -8.33 -19.67
N PHE A 122 8.96 -8.03 -20.97
CA PHE A 122 9.84 -7.02 -21.58
C PHE A 122 9.53 -5.60 -21.06
N LEU A 123 8.25 -5.21 -21.03
CA LEU A 123 7.82 -3.90 -20.55
C LEU A 123 8.13 -3.70 -19.06
N GLY A 124 7.92 -4.72 -18.23
CA GLY A 124 8.27 -4.65 -16.81
C GLY A 124 9.76 -4.46 -16.58
N ARG A 125 10.61 -5.16 -17.35
CA ARG A 125 12.07 -4.96 -17.24
C ARG A 125 12.48 -3.56 -17.70
N ALA A 126 11.90 -3.04 -18.79
CA ALA A 126 12.14 -1.68 -19.23
C ALA A 126 11.70 -0.64 -18.17
N PHE A 127 10.56 -0.88 -17.53
CA PHE A 127 10.07 -0.08 -16.41
C PHE A 127 11.02 -0.09 -15.22
N ALA A 128 11.48 -1.27 -14.78
CA ALA A 128 12.46 -1.39 -13.69
C ALA A 128 13.78 -0.69 -14.04
N HIS A 129 14.24 -0.83 -15.28
CA HIS A 129 15.49 -0.21 -15.73
C HIS A 129 15.39 1.33 -15.84
N LYS A 130 14.19 1.86 -16.15
CA LYS A 130 13.94 3.30 -16.22
C LYS A 130 13.89 3.96 -14.84
N HIS A 131 13.37 3.25 -13.83
CA HIS A 131 13.12 3.81 -12.50
C HIS A 131 14.00 3.20 -11.39
N CYS A 132 15.08 2.50 -11.76
CA CYS A 132 16.01 1.94 -10.78
C CYS A 132 16.72 3.05 -9.99
N GLY A 133 17.06 2.74 -8.74
CA GLY A 133 17.68 3.71 -7.84
C GLY A 133 17.99 3.10 -6.47
N PRO A 134 18.30 3.92 -5.46
CA PRO A 134 18.67 3.44 -4.14
C PRO A 134 17.62 2.52 -3.49
N ASP A 135 16.34 2.80 -3.72
CA ASP A 135 15.20 2.05 -3.15
C ASP A 135 14.61 1.00 -4.11
N LEU A 136 15.10 0.93 -5.36
CA LEU A 136 14.52 0.10 -6.43
C LEU A 136 15.63 -0.64 -7.20
N PRO A 137 15.76 -1.97 -7.01
CA PRO A 137 16.70 -2.78 -7.77
C PRO A 137 16.43 -2.69 -9.28
N MET A 138 17.50 -2.75 -10.08
CA MET A 138 17.40 -2.72 -11.54
C MET A 138 16.69 -3.95 -12.12
N ARG A 139 16.81 -5.11 -11.46
CA ARG A 139 16.24 -6.38 -11.92
C ARG A 139 14.96 -6.68 -11.15
N LEU A 140 13.89 -7.04 -11.88
CA LEU A 140 12.61 -7.40 -11.28
C LEU A 140 12.68 -8.66 -10.40
N GLU A 141 13.62 -9.57 -10.65
CA GLU A 141 13.77 -10.78 -9.84
C GLU A 141 14.24 -10.48 -8.41
N ASP A 142 14.84 -9.31 -8.20
CA ASP A 142 15.32 -8.84 -6.88
C ASP A 142 14.22 -8.04 -6.14
N TRP A 143 13.03 -7.89 -6.73
CA TRP A 143 11.94 -7.12 -6.13
C TRP A 143 11.17 -7.92 -5.09
N ASN A 144 11.23 -7.46 -3.84
CA ASN A 144 10.32 -7.86 -2.78
C ASN A 144 9.05 -7.00 -2.81
N ASP A 145 8.12 -7.26 -1.89
CA ASP A 145 6.86 -6.53 -1.79
C ASP A 145 7.04 -5.03 -1.52
N HIS A 146 8.09 -4.62 -0.78
CA HIS A 146 8.41 -3.21 -0.57
C HIS A 146 8.93 -2.53 -1.85
N HIS A 147 9.78 -3.21 -2.63
CA HIS A 147 10.22 -2.69 -3.94
C HIS A 147 9.03 -2.54 -4.88
N LEU A 148 8.14 -3.56 -4.93
CA LEU A 148 6.92 -3.48 -5.73
C LEU A 148 6.03 -2.31 -5.29
N LEU A 149 5.71 -2.20 -4.00
CA LEU A 149 4.89 -1.09 -3.49
C LEU A 149 5.54 0.28 -3.74
N THR A 150 6.86 0.39 -3.60
CA THR A 150 7.60 1.63 -3.88
C THR A 150 7.43 2.04 -5.34
N ALA A 151 7.61 1.08 -6.25
CA ALA A 151 7.47 1.33 -7.67
C ALA A 151 6.04 1.67 -8.08
N LEU A 152 5.05 0.91 -7.57
CA LEU A 152 3.63 1.19 -7.83
C LEU A 152 3.22 2.57 -7.28
N ALA A 153 3.68 2.93 -6.09
CA ALA A 153 3.31 4.19 -5.44
C ALA A 153 3.95 5.43 -6.06
N ARG A 154 5.17 5.31 -6.59
CA ARG A 154 5.91 6.43 -7.18
C ARG A 154 5.65 6.58 -8.68
N GLU A 155 5.64 5.47 -9.41
CA GLU A 155 5.71 5.43 -10.88
C GLU A 155 4.56 4.61 -11.51
N GLY A 156 3.64 4.08 -10.70
CA GLY A 156 2.59 3.16 -11.15
C GLY A 156 1.34 3.83 -11.72
N SER A 157 1.44 5.06 -12.22
CA SER A 157 0.28 5.79 -12.75
C SER A 157 -0.24 5.24 -14.08
N ASP A 158 0.62 4.55 -14.86
CA ASP A 158 0.30 4.02 -16.19
C ASP A 158 0.63 2.52 -16.27
N LEU A 159 0.16 1.77 -15.28
CA LEU A 159 0.30 0.31 -15.23
C LEU A 159 -1.01 -0.38 -15.59
N PRO A 160 -0.94 -1.62 -16.13
CA PRO A 160 -2.13 -2.36 -16.50
C PRO A 160 -3.03 -2.63 -15.30
N GLY A 161 -4.34 -2.60 -15.55
CA GLY A 161 -5.37 -2.77 -14.53
C GLY A 161 -6.12 -1.47 -14.29
N ASN A 162 -6.85 -1.42 -13.18
CA ASN A 162 -7.67 -0.26 -12.83
C ASN A 162 -7.33 0.29 -11.44
N LEU A 163 -6.25 -0.17 -10.81
CA LEU A 163 -5.87 0.25 -9.47
C LEU A 163 -4.71 1.24 -9.53
N ILE A 164 -4.79 2.29 -8.70
CA ILE A 164 -3.71 3.24 -8.48
C ILE A 164 -3.30 3.14 -7.01
N ILE A 165 -2.02 2.91 -6.76
CA ILE A 165 -1.47 2.74 -5.41
C ILE A 165 -0.80 4.04 -5.01
N GLY A 166 -1.15 4.61 -3.86
CA GLY A 166 -0.52 5.81 -3.32
C GLY A 166 -0.95 7.13 -3.97
N GLU A 167 -0.70 8.22 -3.25
CA GLU A 167 -1.10 9.57 -3.66
C GLU A 167 -0.25 10.13 -4.80
N GLN A 168 1.04 9.79 -4.83
CA GLN A 168 1.95 10.27 -5.88
C GLN A 168 1.56 9.71 -7.25
N ALA A 169 1.32 8.39 -7.36
CA ALA A 169 0.83 7.79 -8.60
C ALA A 169 -0.55 8.35 -9.00
N LEU A 170 -1.43 8.65 -8.05
CA LEU A 170 -2.70 9.32 -8.32
C LEU A 170 -2.49 10.73 -8.91
N ALA A 171 -1.63 11.53 -8.30
CA ALA A 171 -1.33 12.87 -8.80
C ALA A 171 -0.75 12.81 -10.22
N ALA A 172 0.16 11.87 -10.47
CA ALA A 172 0.73 11.66 -11.80
C ALA A 172 -0.33 11.19 -12.81
N PHE A 173 -1.23 10.28 -12.44
CA PHE A 173 -2.34 9.84 -13.29
C PHE A 173 -3.27 11.01 -13.66
N LEU A 174 -3.65 11.84 -12.69
CA LEU A 174 -4.50 13.01 -12.92
C LEU A 174 -3.81 14.09 -13.76
N ALA A 175 -2.48 14.23 -13.65
CA ALA A 175 -1.71 15.16 -14.47
C ALA A 175 -1.48 14.65 -15.90
N ALA A 176 -1.34 13.33 -16.06
CA ALA A 176 -1.20 12.66 -17.35
C ALA A 176 -2.54 12.44 -18.07
N ALA A 177 -3.66 12.52 -17.33
CA ALA A 177 -5.02 12.45 -17.87
C ALA A 177 -5.08 13.38 -19.09
N PRO A 178 -5.31 12.83 -20.30
CA PRO A 178 -5.26 13.64 -21.49
C PRO A 178 -6.20 14.82 -21.31
N LYS A 179 -5.73 16.02 -21.63
CA LYS A 179 -6.57 16.93 -22.42
C LYS A 179 -6.79 16.20 -23.75
N GLY A 180 -7.63 15.18 -23.74
CA GLY A 180 -7.81 14.30 -24.87
C GLY A 180 -8.18 15.14 -26.08
N PRO A 181 -7.73 14.77 -27.29
CA PRO A 181 -8.27 15.40 -28.49
C PRO A 181 -9.80 15.30 -28.41
N THR A 182 -10.47 16.42 -28.66
CA THR A 182 -11.92 16.49 -28.66
C THR A 182 -12.45 15.33 -29.51
N PRO A 183 -13.32 14.45 -28.96
CA PRO A 183 -13.81 13.29 -29.69
C PRO A 183 -14.35 13.73 -31.05
N VAL A 184 -13.79 13.20 -32.13
CA VAL A 184 -14.28 13.48 -33.48
C VAL A 184 -15.59 12.72 -33.64
N SER A 185 -16.68 13.47 -33.79
CA SER A 185 -18.00 12.89 -34.02
C SER A 185 -17.95 11.98 -35.27
N PRO A 186 -18.80 10.94 -35.37
CA PRO A 186 -18.82 10.05 -36.53
C PRO A 186 -18.93 10.79 -37.88
N GLU A 187 -19.61 11.93 -37.89
CA GLU A 187 -19.85 12.78 -39.06
C GLU A 187 -18.60 13.57 -39.50
N ASP A 188 -17.74 13.92 -38.55
CA ASP A 188 -16.52 14.70 -38.80
C ASP A 188 -15.29 13.83 -39.16
N ARG A 189 -15.37 12.51 -38.93
CA ARG A 189 -14.28 11.55 -39.20
C ARG A 189 -13.73 11.63 -40.64
N PRO A 190 -14.57 11.69 -41.70
CA PRO A 190 -14.08 11.74 -43.07
C PRO A 190 -13.21 12.96 -43.37
N ALA A 191 -13.42 14.07 -42.67
CA ALA A 191 -12.66 15.31 -42.86
C ALA A 191 -11.46 15.43 -41.90
N ALA A 192 -11.58 14.89 -40.68
CA ALA A 192 -10.55 14.98 -39.65
C ALA A 192 -9.41 13.96 -39.86
N TYR A 193 -9.73 12.71 -40.21
CA TYR A 193 -8.74 11.64 -40.29
C TYR A 193 -7.68 11.82 -41.39
N PRO A 194 -8.00 12.31 -42.60
CA PRO A 194 -6.99 12.56 -43.63
C PRO A 194 -5.96 13.63 -43.25
N ARG A 195 -6.26 14.51 -42.29
CA ARG A 195 -5.34 15.56 -41.81
C ARG A 195 -4.39 15.07 -40.70
N LEU A 196 -4.63 13.87 -40.17
CA LEU A 196 -3.84 13.26 -39.10
C LEU A 196 -2.92 12.13 -39.63
N ALA A 197 -2.92 11.90 -40.94
CA ALA A 197 -2.13 10.88 -41.63
C ALA A 197 -0.79 11.41 -42.13
#